data_AF-A0A3M7A269-F1
#
_entry.id   AF-A0A3M7A269-F1
#
_cell.length_a   1.000
_cell.length_b   1.000
_cell.length_c   1.000
_cell.angle_alpha   90.00
_cell.angle_beta   90.00
_cell.angle_gamma   90.00
#
_symmetry.space_group_name_H-M   'P 1'
#
loop_
_entity.id
_entity.type
_entity.pdbx_description
1 polymer ?
#
loop_
_entity_poly.entity_id
_entity_poly.type
_entity_poly.pdbx_seq_one_letter_code
_entity_poly.pdbx_strand_id
1 'polypeptide(L)'
;MAAAAAVEQETTLITCPDPPIEHLDKHGYLFGHPIAHSMSPLFHQTIYDNLGLRWSQLPLPSTDIKHFMELIQHPNCFVPSPPFKPPTPPDLFQPPTNNAVPIRTGSAVTMPHKVAILPYLDSITPEGRAVGACNTVFRRDGLFIGTNTDTIGVRESFLQNVASPAKCFENRPGMVIGGGGAARSAVYALVKFLGCERVYLVNRDAGEVRGVMEWCQAQGYGDGLVHVATKEEAEGLEGPGAIVACVPNFPPVTAEEREARAVVEVMLGKSHKGAILEM
;
A
#
# COMPACT_ATOMS: atom_id res chain seq x y z
N MET A 1 -1.15 -18.37 22.16
CA MET A 1 -1.59 -16.96 22.30
C MET A 1 -0.37 -16.14 22.71
N ALA A 2 0.26 -15.45 21.77
CA ALA A 2 1.29 -14.46 22.07
C ALA A 2 0.79 -13.15 21.45
N ALA A 3 0.37 -12.22 22.31
CA ALA A 3 -0.02 -10.89 21.92
C ALA A 3 1.23 -10.15 21.44
N ALA A 4 1.23 -9.70 20.19
CA ALA A 4 2.22 -8.74 19.72
C ALA A 4 2.01 -7.46 20.54
N ALA A 5 3.02 -7.08 21.32
CA ALA A 5 3.04 -5.80 22.00
C ALA A 5 3.13 -4.71 20.94
N ALA A 6 1.98 -4.15 20.54
CA ALA A 6 1.94 -2.87 19.91
C ALA A 6 2.54 -1.87 20.91
N VAL A 7 3.62 -1.22 20.53
CA VAL A 7 4.08 -0.02 21.21
C VAL A 7 2.94 0.99 21.07
N GLU A 8 2.13 1.15 22.11
CA GLU A 8 1.19 2.27 22.23
C GLU A 8 2.05 3.53 22.29
N GLN A 9 2.34 4.12 21.12
CA GLN A 9 2.68 5.52 21.06
C GLN A 9 1.43 6.26 21.55
N GLU A 10 1.52 6.91 22.72
CA GLU A 10 0.56 7.92 23.15
C GLU A 10 0.41 8.94 22.01
N THR A 11 -0.58 8.70 21.16
CA THR A 11 -0.79 9.52 19.98
C THR A 11 -1.57 10.71 20.50
N THR A 12 -0.89 11.84 20.72
CA THR A 12 -1.56 13.10 21.05
C THR A 12 -2.73 13.29 20.08
N LEU A 13 -3.94 13.47 20.63
CA LEU A 13 -5.11 13.73 19.82
C LEU A 13 -4.95 15.09 19.14
N ILE A 14 -4.83 15.07 17.82
CA ILE A 14 -4.73 16.23 16.95
C ILE A 14 -5.99 16.21 16.12
N THR A 15 -6.86 17.19 16.33
CA THR A 15 -8.07 17.37 15.53
C THR A 15 -7.92 18.67 14.73
N CYS A 16 -8.42 18.70 13.50
CA CYS A 16 -8.43 19.89 12.66
C CYS A 16 -9.87 20.32 12.37
N PRO A 17 -10.11 21.59 11.98
CA PRO A 17 -11.43 22.02 11.54
C PRO A 17 -11.91 21.23 10.33
N ASP A 18 -13.23 21.12 10.19
CA ASP A 18 -13.87 20.50 9.03
C ASP A 18 -13.48 21.23 7.74
N PRO A 19 -12.96 20.53 6.72
CA PRO A 19 -12.71 21.14 5.43
C PRO A 19 -14.02 21.64 4.78
N PRO A 20 -14.02 22.79 4.09
CA PRO A 20 -15.22 23.30 3.42
C PRO A 20 -15.61 22.40 2.24
N ILE A 21 -16.91 22.09 2.11
CA ILE A 21 -17.42 21.10 1.14
C ILE A 21 -18.59 21.62 0.29
N GLU A 22 -19.12 22.80 0.59
CA GLU A 22 -20.36 23.34 0.01
C GLU A 22 -20.28 23.54 -1.50
N HIS A 23 -19.06 23.71 -2.02
CA HIS A 23 -18.77 23.91 -3.42
C HIS A 23 -18.58 22.60 -4.21
N LEU A 24 -18.62 21.44 -3.54
CA LEU A 24 -18.31 20.12 -4.10
C LEU A 24 -19.56 19.24 -4.23
N ASP A 25 -19.68 18.56 -5.37
CA ASP A 25 -20.70 17.53 -5.58
C ASP A 25 -20.39 16.26 -4.80
N LYS A 26 -19.11 15.90 -4.73
CA LYS A 26 -18.58 14.77 -3.97
C LYS A 26 -17.21 15.09 -3.41
N HIS A 27 -16.83 14.42 -2.33
CA HIS A 27 -15.50 14.56 -1.77
C HIS A 27 -15.03 13.27 -1.10
N GLY A 28 -13.73 13.15 -0.91
CA GLY A 28 -13.11 12.20 0.01
C GLY A 28 -12.10 12.93 0.86
N TYR A 29 -11.53 12.26 1.84
CA TYR A 29 -10.47 12.84 2.67
C TYR A 29 -9.16 12.08 2.47
N LEU A 30 -8.04 12.77 2.61
CA LEU A 30 -6.76 12.18 2.97
C LEU A 30 -6.60 12.32 4.48
N PHE A 31 -6.79 11.24 5.22
CA PHE A 31 -6.74 11.22 6.68
C PHE A 31 -5.40 10.66 7.18
N GLY A 32 -4.74 11.40 8.06
CA GLY A 32 -3.45 11.04 8.67
C GLY A 32 -2.71 12.25 9.22
N HIS A 33 -1.58 12.02 9.88
CA HIS A 33 -0.73 13.11 10.38
C HIS A 33 0.74 12.66 10.51
N PRO A 34 1.72 13.49 10.09
CA PRO A 34 1.60 14.72 9.30
C PRO A 34 1.41 14.42 7.80
N ILE A 35 0.58 15.21 7.10
CA ILE A 35 0.26 14.98 5.67
C ILE A 35 0.35 16.24 4.79
N ALA A 36 0.87 17.35 5.32
CA ALA A 36 0.93 18.63 4.60
C ALA A 36 1.76 18.57 3.30
N HIS A 37 2.71 17.63 3.21
CA HIS A 37 3.57 17.41 2.05
C HIS A 37 2.99 16.41 1.04
N SER A 38 1.80 15.85 1.30
CA SER A 38 1.24 14.81 0.44
C SER A 38 0.79 15.37 -0.90
N MET A 39 1.16 14.67 -1.97
CA MET A 39 0.73 14.98 -3.34
C MET A 39 -0.62 14.35 -3.70
N SER A 40 -1.19 13.53 -2.81
CA SER A 40 -2.46 12.82 -3.06
C SER A 40 -3.62 13.78 -3.38
N PRO A 41 -3.84 14.90 -2.65
CA PRO A 41 -4.89 15.86 -2.99
C PRO A 41 -4.72 16.44 -4.40
N LEU A 42 -3.50 16.84 -4.77
CA LEU A 42 -3.22 17.40 -6.10
C LEU A 42 -3.42 16.36 -7.21
N PHE A 43 -2.98 15.13 -7.00
CA PHE A 43 -3.18 14.02 -7.93
C PHE A 43 -4.67 13.76 -8.20
N HIS A 44 -5.46 13.62 -7.14
CA HIS A 44 -6.90 13.40 -7.27
C HIS A 44 -7.62 14.60 -7.88
N GLN A 45 -7.28 15.82 -7.48
CA GLN A 45 -7.85 17.04 -8.05
C GLN A 45 -7.58 17.13 -9.56
N THR A 46 -6.36 16.80 -9.99
CA THR A 46 -5.98 16.78 -11.41
C THR A 46 -6.86 15.81 -12.20
N ILE A 47 -7.13 14.62 -11.66
CA ILE A 47 -8.02 13.65 -12.30
C ILE A 47 -9.45 14.21 -12.39
N TYR A 48 -9.98 14.77 -11.30
CA TYR A 48 -11.35 15.28 -11.26
C TYR A 48 -11.55 16.47 -12.20
N ASP A 49 -10.58 17.38 -12.27
CA ASP A 49 -10.63 18.53 -13.19
C ASP A 49 -10.64 18.08 -14.65
N ASN A 50 -9.81 17.09 -15.01
CA ASN A 50 -9.77 16.52 -16.36
C ASN A 50 -11.06 15.77 -16.74
N LEU A 51 -11.78 15.25 -15.75
CA LEU A 51 -13.09 14.60 -15.93
C LEU A 51 -14.27 15.59 -15.84
N GLY A 52 -14.01 16.88 -15.58
CA GLY A 52 -15.05 17.90 -15.39
C GLY A 52 -15.93 17.68 -14.15
N LEU A 53 -15.41 16.98 -13.14
CA LEU A 53 -16.13 16.67 -11.90
C LEU A 53 -15.83 17.71 -10.84
N ARG A 54 -16.86 18.26 -10.18
CA ARG A 54 -16.70 19.16 -9.02
C ARG A 54 -16.42 18.36 -7.75
N TRP A 55 -15.40 17.52 -7.80
CA TRP A 55 -15.02 16.59 -6.75
C TRP A 55 -13.65 16.98 -6.19
N SER A 56 -13.35 16.60 -4.95
CA SER A 56 -12.03 16.83 -4.37
C SER A 56 -11.64 15.74 -3.36
N GLN A 57 -10.34 15.53 -3.17
CA GLN A 57 -9.80 14.85 -2.01
C GLN A 57 -9.22 15.89 -1.05
N LEU A 58 -9.86 16.09 0.08
CA LEU A 58 -9.51 17.14 1.03
C LEU A 58 -8.51 16.62 2.06
N PRO A 59 -7.42 17.35 2.36
CA PRO A 59 -6.51 16.96 3.42
C PRO A 59 -7.20 17.08 4.80
N LEU A 60 -7.08 16.05 5.63
CA LEU A 60 -7.56 16.01 7.00
C LEU A 60 -6.39 15.65 7.94
N PRO A 61 -5.52 16.63 8.29
CA PRO A 61 -4.29 16.42 9.04
C PRO A 61 -4.55 16.15 10.53
N SER A 62 -5.14 15.00 10.83
CA SER A 62 -5.72 14.65 12.12
C SER A 62 -5.26 13.27 12.62
N THR A 63 -5.22 13.09 13.94
CA THR A 63 -5.10 11.80 14.61
C THR A 63 -6.43 11.28 15.17
N ASP A 64 -7.51 12.05 15.04
CA ASP A 64 -8.84 11.72 15.53
C ASP A 64 -9.62 10.83 14.53
N ILE A 65 -9.55 9.52 14.74
CA ILE A 65 -10.27 8.55 13.92
C ILE A 65 -11.78 8.71 14.06
N LYS A 66 -12.30 9.08 15.25
CA LYS A 66 -13.75 9.19 15.46
C LYS A 66 -14.32 10.34 14.66
N HIS A 67 -13.66 11.49 14.70
CA HIS A 67 -14.02 12.65 13.88
C HIS A 67 -13.95 12.33 12.39
N PHE A 68 -12.91 11.62 11.93
CA PHE A 68 -12.85 11.15 10.55
C PHE A 68 -14.03 10.24 10.18
N MET A 69 -14.39 9.29 11.04
CA MET A 69 -15.51 8.38 10.83
C MET A 69 -16.87 9.10 10.82
N GLU A 70 -17.00 10.20 11.56
CA GLU A 70 -18.18 11.08 11.52
C GLU A 70 -18.26 11.82 10.18
N LEU A 71 -17.17 12.45 9.74
CA LEU A 71 -17.11 13.20 8.49
C LEU A 71 -17.45 12.35 7.27
N ILE A 72 -16.89 11.14 7.17
CA ILE A 72 -17.16 10.29 6.02
C ILE A 72 -18.61 9.80 5.95
N GLN A 73 -19.42 9.90 7.01
CA GLN A 73 -20.85 9.58 6.92
C GLN A 73 -21.64 10.54 6.02
N HIS A 74 -21.06 11.68 5.64
CA HIS A 74 -21.70 12.64 4.76
C HIS A 74 -22.13 12.00 3.43
N PRO A 75 -23.35 12.26 2.91
CA PRO A 75 -23.87 11.62 1.70
C PRO A 75 -23.06 11.95 0.43
N ASN A 76 -22.28 13.03 0.45
CA ASN A 76 -21.36 13.38 -0.64
C ASN A 76 -19.99 12.69 -0.55
N CYS A 77 -19.69 12.00 0.55
CA CYS A 77 -18.49 11.15 0.64
C CYS A 77 -18.62 9.86 -0.15
N PHE A 78 -19.85 9.42 -0.44
CA PHE A 78 -20.11 8.13 -1.06
C PHE A 78 -21.11 8.22 -2.22
N VAL A 79 -20.87 7.41 -3.25
CA VAL A 79 -21.82 7.18 -4.33
C VAL A 79 -22.63 5.94 -3.95
N PRO A 80 -23.99 5.99 -3.94
CA PRO A 80 -24.81 4.79 -3.77
C PRO A 80 -24.42 3.78 -4.85
N SER A 81 -24.02 2.58 -4.45
CA SER A 81 -23.63 1.55 -5.41
C SER A 81 -24.87 0.98 -6.09
N PRO A 82 -24.93 0.89 -7.44
CA PRO A 82 -25.80 -0.11 -8.07
C PRO A 82 -25.33 -1.51 -7.65
N PRO A 83 -26.21 -2.53 -7.69
CA PRO A 83 -25.85 -3.90 -7.33
C PRO A 83 -24.62 -4.37 -8.11
N PHE A 84 -23.66 -4.95 -7.39
CA PHE A 84 -22.38 -5.37 -7.94
C PHE A 84 -22.58 -6.45 -9.02
N LYS A 85 -22.11 -6.17 -10.24
CA LYS A 85 -21.85 -7.18 -11.25
C LYS A 85 -20.33 -7.41 -11.28
N PRO A 86 -19.83 -8.61 -10.97
CA PRO A 86 -18.40 -8.87 -11.00
C PRO A 86 -17.86 -8.55 -12.40
N PRO A 87 -16.84 -7.69 -12.52
CA PRO A 87 -16.23 -7.42 -13.80
C PRO A 87 -15.52 -8.69 -14.29
N THR A 88 -15.70 -9.00 -15.57
CA THR A 88 -14.95 -10.04 -16.25
C THR A 88 -13.48 -9.61 -16.38
N PRO A 89 -12.51 -10.54 -16.32
CA PRO A 89 -11.08 -10.22 -16.19
C PRO A 89 -10.44 -9.21 -17.16
N PRO A 90 -10.90 -9.01 -18.42
CA PRO A 90 -10.34 -7.94 -19.26
C PRO A 90 -11.00 -6.56 -19.05
N ASP A 91 -12.10 -6.45 -18.30
CA ASP A 91 -12.96 -5.25 -18.27
C ASP A 91 -12.67 -4.29 -17.12
N LEU A 92 -11.82 -4.67 -16.14
CA LEU A 92 -11.58 -3.83 -14.97
C LEU A 92 -10.85 -2.51 -15.29
N PHE A 93 -10.09 -2.46 -16.40
CA PHE A 93 -9.13 -1.36 -16.62
C PHE A 93 -8.94 -0.93 -18.09
N GLN A 94 -9.84 -1.30 -19.01
CA GLN A 94 -9.91 -0.55 -20.26
C GLN A 94 -10.38 0.87 -19.93
N PRO A 95 -9.77 1.94 -20.50
CA PRO A 95 -10.38 3.27 -20.41
C PRO A 95 -11.81 3.12 -20.90
N PRO A 96 -12.82 3.64 -20.18
CA PRO A 96 -14.21 3.36 -20.47
C PRO A 96 -14.48 3.73 -21.93
N THR A 97 -14.60 2.71 -22.79
CA THR A 97 -14.96 2.87 -24.20
C THR A 97 -16.44 3.24 -24.35
N ASN A 98 -17.18 3.22 -23.23
CA ASN A 98 -18.55 3.68 -23.11
C ASN A 98 -18.84 4.14 -21.66
N ASN A 99 -19.65 5.19 -21.51
CA ASN A 99 -20.00 5.94 -20.28
C ASN A 99 -20.65 5.12 -19.13
N ALA A 100 -19.99 4.12 -18.51
CA ALA A 100 -20.67 3.35 -17.47
C ALA A 100 -19.82 2.65 -16.40
N VAL A 101 -18.55 3.01 -16.16
CA VAL A 101 -17.94 2.62 -14.87
C VAL A 101 -18.33 3.69 -13.84
N PRO A 102 -19.22 3.41 -12.88
CA PRO A 102 -19.56 4.39 -11.86
C PRO A 102 -18.31 4.69 -11.04
N ILE A 103 -17.79 5.91 -11.17
CA ILE A 103 -16.69 6.40 -10.35
C ILE A 103 -17.18 6.37 -8.90
N ARG A 104 -16.53 5.55 -8.07
CA ARG A 104 -16.84 5.45 -6.64
C ARG A 104 -15.97 6.43 -5.87
N THR A 105 -16.55 7.04 -4.85
CA THR A 105 -15.83 7.91 -3.93
C THR A 105 -15.40 7.13 -2.69
N GLY A 106 -14.29 7.57 -2.11
CA GLY A 106 -13.69 6.97 -0.93
C GLY A 106 -12.68 7.93 -0.31
N SER A 107 -12.22 7.59 0.89
CA SER A 107 -11.22 8.37 1.62
C SER A 107 -9.95 7.57 1.76
N ALA A 108 -8.81 8.22 1.56
CA ALA A 108 -7.50 7.66 1.81
C ALA A 108 -7.16 7.77 3.30
N VAL A 109 -6.51 6.74 3.82
CA VAL A 109 -6.01 6.64 5.18
C VAL A 109 -4.50 6.39 5.10
N THR A 110 -3.72 7.21 5.80
CA THR A 110 -2.27 7.07 5.83
C THR A 110 -1.76 7.03 7.27
N MET A 111 -0.43 7.04 7.43
CA MET A 111 0.24 7.02 8.73
C MET A 111 -0.37 8.04 9.71
N PRO A 112 -0.55 7.68 10.99
CA PRO A 112 -0.29 6.37 11.62
C PRO A 112 -1.49 5.39 11.57
N HIS A 113 -2.57 5.71 10.84
CA HIS A 113 -3.88 5.08 11.06
C HIS A 113 -4.18 3.85 10.22
N LYS A 114 -3.28 3.43 9.32
CA LYS A 114 -3.55 2.30 8.41
C LYS A 114 -3.93 1.01 9.15
N VAL A 115 -3.46 0.80 10.38
CA VAL A 115 -3.86 -0.34 11.24
C VAL A 115 -4.96 0.07 12.22
N ALA A 116 -4.86 1.25 12.83
CA ALA A 116 -5.79 1.72 13.86
C ALA A 116 -7.22 1.95 13.37
N ILE A 117 -7.42 2.16 12.05
CA ILE A 117 -8.74 2.30 11.44
C ILE A 117 -9.53 0.99 11.41
N LEU A 118 -8.86 -0.18 11.42
CA LEU A 118 -9.50 -1.48 11.17
C LEU A 118 -10.71 -1.80 12.08
N PRO A 119 -10.68 -1.50 13.39
CA PRO A 119 -11.83 -1.75 14.27
C PRO A 119 -13.07 -0.89 13.97
N TYR A 120 -12.93 0.17 13.18
CA TYR A 120 -14.02 1.09 12.81
C TYR A 120 -14.71 0.69 11.50
N LEU A 121 -14.22 -0.36 10.83
CA LEU A 121 -14.73 -0.80 9.52
C LEU A 121 -15.60 -2.05 9.68
N ASP A 122 -16.69 -2.13 8.93
CA ASP A 122 -17.57 -3.29 8.91
C ASP A 122 -16.92 -4.50 8.24
N SER A 123 -16.08 -4.24 7.22
CA SER A 123 -15.36 -5.27 6.51
C SER A 123 -14.05 -4.76 5.91
N ILE A 124 -13.21 -5.70 5.47
CA ILE A 124 -11.98 -5.43 4.76
C ILE A 124 -11.81 -6.44 3.63
N THR A 125 -11.31 -5.98 2.49
CA THR A 125 -11.01 -6.83 1.33
C THR A 125 -9.94 -7.88 1.65
N PRO A 126 -9.86 -8.99 0.87
CA PRO A 126 -8.89 -10.05 1.11
C PRO A 126 -7.45 -9.55 1.19
N GLU A 127 -7.04 -8.64 0.30
CA GLU A 127 -5.71 -8.04 0.29
C GLU A 127 -5.45 -7.16 1.51
N GLY A 128 -6.43 -6.35 1.93
CA GLY A 128 -6.28 -5.54 3.15
C GLY A 128 -6.19 -6.40 4.41
N ARG A 129 -6.92 -7.51 4.46
CA ARG A 129 -6.87 -8.49 5.56
C ARG A 129 -5.52 -9.18 5.63
N ALA A 130 -5.04 -9.67 4.49
CA ALA A 130 -3.74 -10.34 4.38
C ALA A 130 -2.59 -9.41 4.81
N VAL A 131 -2.63 -8.14 4.41
CA VAL A 131 -1.61 -7.16 4.83
C VAL A 131 -1.81 -6.68 6.27
N GLY A 132 -3.03 -6.76 6.80
CA GLY A 132 -3.37 -6.23 8.12
C GLY A 132 -3.34 -4.70 8.20
N ALA A 133 -3.66 -4.03 7.09
CA ALA A 133 -3.68 -2.58 7.00
C ALA A 133 -4.68 -2.11 5.95
N CYS A 134 -5.25 -0.93 6.14
CA CYS A 134 -6.21 -0.29 5.28
C CYS A 134 -5.71 1.12 4.93
N ASN A 135 -5.51 1.41 3.65
CA ASN A 135 -5.14 2.74 3.17
C ASN A 135 -6.30 3.46 2.45
N THR A 136 -7.43 2.78 2.24
CA THR A 136 -8.57 3.31 1.50
C THR A 136 -9.86 2.79 2.11
N VAL A 137 -10.78 3.68 2.47
CA VAL A 137 -12.11 3.38 2.98
C VAL A 137 -13.15 3.81 1.97
N PHE A 138 -14.09 2.92 1.66
CA PHE A 138 -15.22 3.21 0.79
C PHE A 138 -16.51 2.60 1.35
N ARG A 139 -17.67 2.99 0.83
CA ARG A 139 -18.96 2.39 1.20
C ARG A 139 -19.47 1.41 0.16
N ARG A 140 -20.05 0.30 0.63
CA ARG A 140 -20.78 -0.68 -0.16
C ARG A 140 -21.98 -1.17 0.64
N ASP A 141 -23.18 -1.07 0.05
CA ASP A 141 -24.43 -1.53 0.68
C ASP A 141 -24.66 -0.94 2.10
N GLY A 142 -24.27 0.32 2.29
CA GLY A 142 -24.35 1.01 3.58
C GLY A 142 -23.22 0.72 4.57
N LEU A 143 -22.34 -0.23 4.26
CA LEU A 143 -21.23 -0.66 5.11
C LEU A 143 -19.92 0.03 4.73
N PHE A 144 -19.07 0.30 5.72
CA PHE A 144 -17.70 0.74 5.57
C PHE A 144 -16.77 -0.44 5.25
N ILE A 145 -16.16 -0.39 4.08
CA ILE A 145 -15.22 -1.39 3.59
C ILE A 145 -13.84 -0.78 3.48
N GLY A 146 -12.86 -1.40 4.13
CA GLY A 146 -11.45 -1.10 3.95
C GLY A 146 -10.83 -1.88 2.81
N THR A 147 -9.83 -1.30 2.14
CA THR A 147 -8.93 -1.99 1.22
C THR A 147 -7.51 -1.42 1.35
N ASN A 148 -6.55 -2.14 0.78
CA ASN A 148 -5.15 -1.74 0.70
C ASN A 148 -4.71 -1.64 -0.76
N THR A 149 -4.85 -0.43 -1.32
CA THR A 149 -4.48 -0.13 -2.70
C THR A 149 -2.97 -0.03 -2.91
N ASP A 150 -2.14 -0.02 -1.85
CA ASP A 150 -0.68 -0.11 -2.01
C ASP A 150 -0.30 -1.42 -2.73
N THR A 151 -1.00 -2.53 -2.42
CA THR A 151 -0.77 -3.83 -3.08
C THR A 151 -1.05 -3.78 -4.58
N ILE A 152 -2.10 -3.04 -4.96
CA ILE A 152 -2.50 -2.86 -6.36
C ILE A 152 -1.51 -1.92 -7.04
N GLY A 153 -1.13 -0.81 -6.39
CA GLY A 153 -0.13 0.12 -6.90
C GLY A 153 1.20 -0.56 -7.20
N VAL A 154 1.69 -1.42 -6.31
CA VAL A 154 2.91 -2.21 -6.56
C VAL A 154 2.77 -3.10 -7.80
N ARG A 155 1.66 -3.84 -7.92
CA ARG A 155 1.40 -4.70 -9.09
C ARG A 155 1.37 -3.88 -10.38
N GLU A 156 0.58 -2.82 -10.41
CA GLU A 156 0.38 -2.02 -11.62
C GLU A 156 1.65 -1.28 -12.05
N SER A 157 2.44 -0.78 -11.09
CA SER A 157 3.74 -0.18 -11.39
C SER A 157 4.64 -1.10 -12.19
N PHE A 158 4.69 -2.40 -11.85
CA PHE A 158 5.44 -3.37 -12.64
C PHE A 158 4.77 -3.72 -13.96
N LEU A 159 3.46 -4.03 -13.96
CA LEU A 159 2.77 -4.49 -15.17
C LEU A 159 2.66 -3.42 -16.25
N GLN A 160 2.57 -2.14 -15.88
CA GLN A 160 2.38 -1.04 -16.83
C GLN A 160 3.70 -0.40 -17.30
N ASN A 161 4.75 -0.44 -16.49
CA ASN A 161 6.01 0.26 -16.81
C ASN A 161 7.14 -0.68 -17.26
N VAL A 162 7.00 -2.00 -17.10
CA VAL A 162 7.98 -2.96 -17.60
C VAL A 162 7.51 -3.55 -18.93
N ALA A 163 8.26 -3.28 -20.00
CA ALA A 163 7.88 -3.66 -21.36
C ALA A 163 7.72 -5.18 -21.59
N SER A 164 8.35 -6.02 -20.77
CA SER A 164 8.21 -7.48 -20.84
C SER A 164 8.27 -8.10 -19.43
N PRO A 165 7.16 -8.02 -18.67
CA PRO A 165 7.12 -8.47 -17.27
C PRO A 165 7.52 -9.94 -17.11
N ALA A 166 7.04 -10.82 -17.98
CA ALA A 166 7.38 -12.24 -17.96
C ALA A 166 8.90 -12.48 -18.05
N LYS A 167 9.60 -11.81 -18.98
CA LYS A 167 11.06 -11.94 -19.11
C LYS A 167 11.83 -11.40 -17.90
N CYS A 168 11.25 -10.45 -17.18
CA CYS A 168 11.90 -9.80 -16.04
C CYS A 168 11.65 -10.55 -14.73
N PHE A 169 10.43 -11.05 -14.51
CA PHE A 169 9.93 -11.52 -13.22
C PHE A 169 9.61 -13.02 -13.16
N GLU A 170 9.31 -13.67 -14.29
CA GLU A 170 8.81 -15.05 -14.28
C GLU A 170 9.89 -16.02 -13.80
N ASN A 171 9.51 -16.91 -12.87
CA ASN A 171 10.42 -17.85 -12.21
C ASN A 171 11.64 -17.19 -11.54
N ARG A 172 11.55 -15.90 -11.19
CA ARG A 172 12.59 -15.17 -10.49
C ARG A 172 12.15 -14.79 -9.08
N PRO A 173 13.10 -14.69 -8.13
CA PRO A 173 12.79 -14.19 -6.81
C PRO A 173 12.39 -12.71 -6.87
N GLY A 174 11.48 -12.31 -5.99
CA GLY A 174 11.25 -10.90 -5.67
C GLY A 174 12.21 -10.43 -4.57
N MET A 175 12.31 -9.13 -4.37
CA MET A 175 13.01 -8.54 -3.23
C MET A 175 12.22 -7.36 -2.66
N VAL A 176 12.18 -7.25 -1.34
CA VAL A 176 11.62 -6.11 -0.62
C VAL A 176 12.68 -5.54 0.30
N ILE A 177 12.91 -4.22 0.19
CA ILE A 177 13.82 -3.48 1.05
C ILE A 177 12.97 -2.72 2.08
N GLY A 178 13.09 -3.10 3.35
CA GLY A 178 12.32 -2.53 4.48
C GLY A 178 11.52 -3.57 5.25
N GLY A 179 11.19 -3.26 6.51
CA GLY A 179 10.46 -4.14 7.44
C GLY A 179 9.10 -3.61 7.94
N GLY A 180 8.60 -2.51 7.35
CA GLY A 180 7.37 -1.84 7.82
C GLY A 180 6.05 -2.34 7.19
N GLY A 181 4.96 -1.60 7.43
CA GLY A 181 3.64 -1.91 6.86
C GLY A 181 3.60 -1.91 5.32
N ALA A 182 4.37 -1.02 4.68
CA ALA A 182 4.55 -1.00 3.23
C ALA A 182 5.23 -2.28 2.71
N ALA A 183 6.20 -2.83 3.47
CA ALA A 183 6.86 -4.09 3.12
C ALA A 183 5.86 -5.25 3.09
N ARG A 184 4.88 -5.29 4.00
CA ARG A 184 3.80 -6.30 3.96
C ARG A 184 2.95 -6.18 2.70
N SER A 185 2.60 -4.95 2.27
CA SER A 185 1.90 -4.72 1.00
C SER A 185 2.73 -5.18 -0.20
N ALA A 186 4.04 -4.89 -0.20
CA ALA A 186 4.96 -5.29 -1.25
C ALA A 186 5.10 -6.81 -1.36
N VAL A 187 5.31 -7.51 -0.23
CA VAL A 187 5.37 -8.98 -0.19
C VAL A 187 4.08 -9.58 -0.73
N TYR A 188 2.91 -9.08 -0.28
CA TYR A 188 1.63 -9.57 -0.77
C TYR A 188 1.51 -9.42 -2.29
N ALA A 189 1.87 -8.26 -2.84
CA ALA A 189 1.82 -8.01 -4.27
C ALA A 189 2.78 -8.94 -5.06
N LEU A 190 4.02 -9.09 -4.60
CA LEU A 190 5.02 -9.96 -5.24
C LEU A 190 4.57 -11.42 -5.25
N VAL A 191 4.09 -11.93 -4.11
CA VAL A 191 3.70 -13.34 -3.97
C VAL A 191 2.36 -13.63 -4.65
N LYS A 192 1.31 -12.84 -4.36
CA LYS A 192 -0.07 -13.16 -4.80
C LYS A 192 -0.42 -12.63 -6.19
N PHE A 193 0.21 -11.54 -6.64
CA PHE A 193 -0.12 -10.93 -7.93
C PHE A 193 0.94 -11.14 -9.00
N LEU A 194 2.22 -11.14 -8.63
CA LEU A 194 3.33 -11.35 -9.56
C LEU A 194 3.88 -12.78 -9.57
N GLY A 195 3.41 -13.64 -8.65
CA GLY A 195 3.74 -15.07 -8.66
C GLY A 195 5.18 -15.38 -8.23
N CYS A 196 5.83 -14.49 -7.46
CA CYS A 196 7.16 -14.78 -6.93
C CYS A 196 7.09 -15.90 -5.88
N GLU A 197 7.66 -17.06 -6.21
CA GLU A 197 7.75 -18.20 -5.28
C GLU A 197 8.71 -17.93 -4.11
N ARG A 198 9.72 -17.09 -4.32
CA ARG A 198 10.67 -16.65 -3.29
C ARG A 198 10.72 -15.13 -3.25
N VAL A 199 10.76 -14.56 -2.05
CA VAL A 199 10.94 -13.12 -1.87
C VAL A 199 12.01 -12.87 -0.80
N TYR A 200 13.05 -12.15 -1.20
CA TYR A 200 14.11 -11.72 -0.30
C TYR A 200 13.69 -10.49 0.50
N LEU A 201 13.92 -10.51 1.79
CA LEU A 201 13.69 -9.38 2.68
C LEU A 201 15.04 -8.83 3.14
N VAL A 202 15.23 -7.53 2.98
CA VAL A 202 16.45 -6.82 3.37
C VAL A 202 16.06 -5.63 4.20
N ASN A 203 16.56 -5.53 5.43
CA ASN A 203 16.33 -4.38 6.29
C ASN A 203 17.46 -4.28 7.33
N ARG A 204 17.72 -3.07 7.83
CA ARG A 204 18.69 -2.87 8.92
C ARG A 204 18.27 -3.56 10.23
N ASP A 205 16.96 -3.67 10.46
CA ASP A 205 16.39 -4.26 11.67
C ASP A 205 15.85 -5.67 11.38
N ALA A 206 16.58 -6.68 11.88
CA ALA A 206 16.20 -8.08 11.75
C ALA A 206 14.92 -8.46 12.51
N GLY A 207 14.57 -7.72 13.56
CA GLY A 207 13.31 -7.86 14.28
C GLY A 207 12.11 -7.46 13.43
N GLU A 208 12.21 -6.36 12.70
CA GLU A 208 11.17 -5.95 11.75
C GLU A 208 10.99 -6.97 10.62
N VAL A 209 12.09 -7.50 10.07
CA VAL A 209 12.03 -8.56 9.03
C VAL A 209 11.32 -9.80 9.57
N ARG A 210 11.70 -10.24 10.78
CA ARG A 210 11.05 -11.38 11.44
C ARG A 210 9.56 -11.15 11.60
N GLY A 211 9.16 -9.95 12.03
CA GLY A 211 7.75 -9.57 12.17
C GLY A 211 6.98 -9.64 10.85
N VAL A 212 7.57 -9.21 9.73
CA VAL A 212 6.98 -9.36 8.39
C VAL A 212 6.85 -10.83 8.01
N MET A 213 7.90 -11.63 8.21
CA MET A 213 7.91 -13.07 7.87
C MET A 213 6.86 -13.84 8.68
N GLU A 214 6.85 -13.67 10.00
CA GLU A 214 5.88 -14.31 10.90
C GLU A 214 4.44 -13.92 10.55
N TRP A 215 4.19 -12.65 10.24
CA TRP A 215 2.89 -12.18 9.80
C TRP A 215 2.46 -12.87 8.50
N CYS A 216 3.30 -12.83 7.46
CA CYS A 216 2.97 -13.40 6.16
C CYS A 216 2.80 -14.93 6.24
N GLN A 217 3.57 -15.60 7.10
CA GLN A 217 3.41 -17.02 7.40
C GLN A 217 2.04 -17.30 8.02
N ALA A 218 1.64 -16.51 9.03
CA ALA A 218 0.34 -16.65 9.68
C ALA A 218 -0.84 -16.41 8.71
N GLN A 219 -0.63 -15.61 7.66
CA GLN A 219 -1.63 -15.34 6.62
C GLN A 219 -1.57 -16.32 5.43
N GLY A 220 -0.68 -17.32 5.46
CA GLY A 220 -0.61 -18.38 4.45
C GLY A 220 0.07 -17.98 3.13
N TYR A 221 1.05 -17.06 3.20
CA TYR A 221 1.87 -16.68 2.04
C TYR A 221 3.33 -16.37 2.39
N GLY A 222 3.82 -16.90 3.51
CA GLY A 222 5.17 -16.66 4.02
C GLY A 222 6.22 -17.73 3.65
N ASP A 223 5.82 -18.88 3.10
CA ASP A 223 6.71 -20.05 2.94
C ASP A 223 7.98 -19.78 2.12
N GLY A 224 7.89 -18.85 1.16
CA GLY A 224 8.99 -18.47 0.28
C GLY A 224 9.82 -17.27 0.75
N LEU A 225 9.59 -16.75 1.96
CA LEU A 225 10.29 -15.58 2.45
C LEU A 225 11.67 -15.94 3.00
N VAL A 226 12.67 -15.17 2.59
CA VAL A 226 14.07 -15.36 3.00
C VAL A 226 14.63 -14.02 3.45
N HIS A 227 15.07 -13.94 4.72
CA HIS A 227 15.85 -12.80 5.19
C HIS A 227 17.27 -12.90 4.62
N VAL A 228 17.74 -11.83 3.97
CA VAL A 228 19.12 -11.71 3.48
C VAL A 228 19.79 -10.63 4.33
N ALA A 229 20.52 -11.07 5.35
CA ALA A 229 21.06 -10.24 6.40
C ALA A 229 22.45 -9.70 6.06
N THR A 230 23.25 -10.45 5.29
CA THR A 230 24.63 -10.06 4.97
C THR A 230 24.93 -10.11 3.48
N LYS A 231 25.95 -9.35 3.10
CA LYS A 231 26.48 -9.32 1.75
C LYS A 231 26.86 -10.71 1.24
N GLU A 232 27.48 -11.55 2.06
CA GLU A 232 27.93 -12.89 1.70
C GLU A 232 26.73 -13.81 1.37
N GLU A 233 25.62 -13.71 2.11
CA GLU A 233 24.39 -14.42 1.78
C GLU A 233 23.86 -13.97 0.41
N ALA A 234 23.87 -12.66 0.15
CA ALA A 234 23.43 -12.09 -1.12
C ALA A 234 24.28 -12.57 -2.32
N GLU A 235 25.59 -12.75 -2.14
CA GLU A 235 26.49 -13.24 -3.19
C GLU A 235 26.10 -14.64 -3.68
N GLY A 236 25.64 -15.51 -2.79
CA GLY A 236 25.20 -16.88 -3.12
C GLY A 236 23.79 -16.98 -3.72
N LEU A 237 22.98 -15.93 -3.65
CA LEU A 237 21.59 -15.93 -4.10
C LEU A 237 21.42 -15.54 -5.57
N GLU A 238 20.34 -16.03 -6.17
CA GLU A 238 19.90 -15.63 -7.51
C GLU A 238 19.43 -14.17 -7.52
N GLY A 239 19.70 -13.42 -8.59
CA GLY A 239 19.28 -12.02 -8.69
C GLY A 239 17.76 -11.84 -8.81
N PRO A 240 17.18 -10.84 -8.10
CA PRO A 240 15.74 -10.61 -8.12
C PRO A 240 15.25 -10.03 -9.45
N GLY A 241 14.04 -10.43 -9.83
CA GLY A 241 13.33 -9.88 -11.00
C GLY A 241 12.58 -8.60 -10.67
N ALA A 242 11.88 -8.57 -9.54
CA ALA A 242 11.08 -7.44 -9.08
C ALA A 242 11.54 -7.01 -7.69
N ILE A 243 11.91 -5.74 -7.54
CA ILE A 243 12.43 -5.16 -6.30
C ILE A 243 11.50 -4.04 -5.85
N VAL A 244 11.05 -4.06 -4.60
CA VAL A 244 10.26 -2.97 -4.02
C VAL A 244 11.03 -2.36 -2.85
N ALA A 245 11.38 -1.09 -2.96
CA ALA A 245 12.01 -0.34 -1.88
C ALA A 245 10.93 0.41 -1.07
N CYS A 246 10.80 0.05 0.21
CA CYS A 246 9.83 0.61 1.16
C CYS A 246 10.51 1.45 2.25
N VAL A 247 11.77 1.85 2.03
CA VAL A 247 12.56 2.66 2.95
C VAL A 247 12.78 4.04 2.38
N PRO A 248 12.81 5.10 3.21
CA PRO A 248 13.22 6.42 2.76
C PRO A 248 14.63 6.40 2.16
N ASN A 249 14.85 7.21 1.13
CA ASN A 249 16.15 7.33 0.47
C ASN A 249 17.11 8.24 1.27
N PHE A 250 17.54 7.77 2.43
CA PHE A 250 18.57 8.41 3.23
C PHE A 250 19.91 7.69 3.10
N PRO A 251 21.04 8.41 3.15
CA PRO A 251 22.36 7.79 3.24
C PRO A 251 22.47 6.89 4.50
N PRO A 252 23.08 5.69 4.40
CA PRO A 252 23.24 4.81 5.55
C PRO A 252 24.23 5.40 6.56
N VAL A 253 23.87 5.39 7.85
CA VAL A 253 24.67 5.98 8.95
C VAL A 253 25.18 4.91 9.91
N THR A 254 24.35 3.92 10.23
CA THR A 254 24.68 2.81 11.14
C THR A 254 25.42 1.68 10.42
N ALA A 255 25.98 0.73 11.17
CA ALA A 255 26.66 -0.42 10.57
C ALA A 255 25.64 -1.33 9.86
N GLU A 256 24.48 -1.50 10.47
CA GLU A 256 23.35 -2.29 9.99
C GLU A 256 22.75 -1.69 8.71
N GLU A 257 22.64 -0.36 8.62
CA GLU A 257 22.23 0.31 7.38
C GLU A 257 23.25 0.15 6.25
N ARG A 258 24.55 0.22 6.57
CA ARG A 258 25.60 -0.02 5.58
C ARG A 258 25.60 -1.46 5.08
N GLU A 259 25.36 -2.42 5.98
CA GLU A 259 25.25 -3.83 5.62
C GLU A 259 24.04 -4.09 4.72
N ALA A 260 22.86 -3.57 5.10
CA ALA A 260 21.65 -3.66 4.27
C ALA A 260 21.86 -3.00 2.90
N ARG A 261 22.56 -1.86 2.84
CA ARG A 261 22.94 -1.23 1.57
C ARG A 261 23.87 -2.11 0.74
N ALA A 262 24.87 -2.75 1.36
CA ALA A 262 25.80 -3.64 0.66
C ALA A 262 25.07 -4.87 0.06
N VAL A 263 24.10 -5.44 0.78
CA VAL A 263 23.21 -6.50 0.26
C VAL A 263 22.48 -6.03 -1.01
N VAL A 264 21.87 -4.84 -0.95
CA VAL A 264 21.15 -4.26 -2.10
C VAL A 264 22.10 -4.04 -3.29
N GLU A 265 23.30 -3.52 -3.06
CA GLU A 265 24.30 -3.31 -4.11
C GLU A 265 24.74 -4.62 -4.78
N VAL A 266 24.94 -5.69 -4.00
CA VAL A 266 25.23 -7.02 -4.53
C VAL A 266 24.09 -7.54 -5.39
N MET A 267 22.84 -7.40 -4.93
CA MET A 267 21.65 -7.86 -5.67
C MET A 267 21.46 -7.09 -6.99
N LEU A 268 21.66 -5.76 -6.98
CA LEU A 268 21.61 -4.92 -8.18
C LEU A 268 22.80 -5.18 -9.13
N GLY A 269 23.92 -5.66 -8.58
CA GLY A 269 25.13 -6.04 -9.31
C GLY A 269 25.01 -7.37 -10.07
N LYS A 270 23.98 -8.19 -9.83
CA LYS A 270 23.79 -9.49 -10.50
C LYS A 270 23.66 -9.34 -12.02
N SER A 271 23.99 -10.42 -12.73
CA SER A 271 23.99 -10.45 -14.20
C SER A 271 22.59 -10.26 -14.79
N HIS A 272 21.57 -10.86 -14.18
CA HIS A 272 20.17 -10.60 -14.51
C HIS A 272 19.75 -9.22 -14.00
N LYS A 273 19.12 -8.42 -14.86
CA LYS A 273 18.61 -7.10 -14.49
C LYS A 273 17.10 -7.15 -14.32
N GLY A 274 16.68 -6.96 -13.07
CA GLY A 274 15.28 -6.78 -12.67
C GLY A 274 14.80 -5.34 -12.83
N ALA A 275 13.59 -5.08 -12.34
CA ALA A 275 13.05 -3.74 -12.18
C ALA A 275 12.93 -3.39 -10.69
N ILE A 276 13.11 -2.11 -10.36
CA ILE A 276 12.94 -1.58 -9.02
C ILE A 276 11.79 -0.57 -8.99
N LEU A 277 10.93 -0.69 -7.99
CA LEU A 277 9.91 0.26 -7.62
C LEU A 277 10.31 0.90 -6.29
N GLU A 278 10.48 2.22 -6.28
CA GLU A 278 10.58 2.99 -5.04
C GLU A 278 9.17 3.42 -4.61
N MET A 279 8.81 3.10 -3.37
CA MET A 279 7.48 3.33 -2.78
C MET A 279 7.53 4.39 -1.69
#